data_AF-A0A2T0X3Y9-F1
#
_entry.id   AF-A0A2T0X3Y9-F1
#
_cell.length_a   1.000
_cell.length_b   1.000
_cell.length_c   1.000
_cell.angle_alpha   90.00
_cell.angle_beta   90.00
_cell.angle_gamma   90.00
#
_symmetry.space_group_name_H-M   'P 1'
#
loop_
_entity.id
_entity.type
_entity.pdbx_description
1 polymer ?
#
loop_
_entity_poly.entity_id
_entity_poly.type
_entity_poly.pdbx_seq_one_letter_code
_entity_poly.pdbx_strand_id
1 'polypeptide(L)' 'MADQEYQEGTMDITEQEKTFARFVRISTRAVMVIVGLLILLYIVNG' A
#
# COMPACT_ATOMS: atom_id res chain seq x y z
N MET A 1 -17.38 2.55 35.22
CA MET A 1 -17.08 2.69 33.78
C MET A 1 -17.52 1.37 33.19
N ALA A 2 -18.68 1.33 32.54
CA ALA A 2 -19.25 0.08 32.07
C ALA A 2 -18.29 -0.59 31.08
N ASP A 3 -17.98 -1.86 31.33
CA ASP A 3 -17.08 -2.69 30.57
C ASP A 3 -17.58 -2.81 29.12
N GLN A 4 -16.92 -2.10 28.19
CA GLN A 4 -17.03 -2.43 26.78
C GLN A 4 -16.21 -3.70 26.57
N GLU A 5 -16.85 -4.85 26.75
CA GLU A 5 -16.25 -6.16 26.51
C GLU A 5 -15.92 -6.26 25.01
N TYR A 6 -14.67 -5.96 24.69
CA TYR A 6 -14.15 -6.01 23.32
C TYR A 6 -14.11 -7.47 22.85
N GLN A 7 -14.92 -7.80 21.84
CA GLN A 7 -14.87 -9.11 21.19
C GLN A 7 -13.81 -9.10 20.10
N GLU A 8 -12.75 -9.87 20.31
CA GLU A 8 -11.65 -10.02 19.37
C GLU A 8 -12.15 -10.41 17.97
N GLY A 9 -11.61 -9.76 16.93
CA GLY A 9 -11.94 -10.08 15.53
C GLY A 9 -13.28 -9.55 15.03
N THR A 10 -14.08 -8.90 15.88
CA THR A 10 -15.35 -8.27 15.47
C THR A 10 -15.22 -6.80 15.09
N MET A 11 -14.01 -6.23 15.19
CA MET A 11 -13.74 -4.86 14.80
C MET A 11 -13.95 -4.69 13.28
N ASP A 12 -14.66 -3.65 12.89
CA ASP A 12 -14.76 -3.25 11.48
C ASP A 12 -13.38 -2.85 10.95
N ILE A 13 -12.94 -3.52 9.89
CA ILE A 13 -11.64 -3.31 9.25
C ILE A 13 -11.71 -2.63 7.89
N THR A 14 -12.87 -2.08 7.50
CA THR A 14 -13.11 -1.49 6.17
C THR A 14 -12.06 -0.42 5.80
N GLU A 15 -11.66 0.41 6.76
CA GLU A 15 -10.65 1.45 6.53
C GLU A 15 -9.23 0.89 6.35
N GLN A 16 -8.89 -0.19 7.06
CA GLN A 16 -7.62 -0.90 6.96
C GLN A 16 -7.50 -1.60 5.61
N GLU A 17 -8.55 -2.27 5.15
CA GLU A 17 -8.59 -2.92 3.83
C GLU A 17 -8.42 -1.89 2.70
N LYS A 18 -9.13 -0.76 2.79
CA LYS A 18 -9.00 0.35 1.82
C LYS A 18 -7.59 0.93 1.82
N THR A 19 -6.99 1.08 2.99
CA THR A 19 -5.61 1.56 3.13
C THR A 19 -4.62 0.59 2.52
N PHE A 20 -4.80 -0.71 2.76
CA PHE A 20 -3.96 -1.76 2.18
C PHE A 20 -4.06 -1.79 0.65
N ALA A 21 -5.28 -1.74 0.11
CA ALA A 21 -5.50 -1.67 -1.34
C ALA A 21 -4.82 -0.43 -1.96
N ARG A 22 -4.90 0.72 -1.28
CA ARG A 22 -4.22 1.95 -1.70
C ARG A 22 -2.69 1.80 -1.63
N PHE A 23 -2.17 1.21 -0.56
CA PHE A 23 -0.75 0.96 -0.38
C PHE A 23 -0.21 0.09 -1.52
N VAL A 24 -0.84 -1.05 -1.80
CA VAL A 24 -0.44 -1.94 -2.90
C VAL A 24 -0.40 -1.18 -4.22
N ARG A 25 -1.46 -0.42 -4.54
CA ARG A 25 -1.53 0.36 -5.78
C ARG A 25 -0.42 1.41 -5.89
N ILE A 26 -0.09 2.11 -4.82
CA ILE A 26 0.98 3.11 -4.80
C ILE A 26 2.34 2.42 -4.96
N SER A 27 2.58 1.34 -4.21
CA SER A 27 3.82 0.57 -4.27
C SER A 27 4.08 0.01 -5.67
N THR A 28 3.08 -0.59 -6.32
CA THR A 28 3.22 -1.09 -7.70
C THR A 28 3.56 0.02 -8.68
N ARG A 29 2.91 1.18 -8.56
CA ARG A 29 3.20 2.36 -9.41
C ARG A 29 4.61 2.88 -9.18
N ALA A 30 5.06 2.96 -7.93
CA ALA A 30 6.40 3.40 -7.59
C ALA A 30 7.45 2.48 -8.21
N VAL A 31 7.28 1.15 -8.09
CA VAL A 31 8.19 0.17 -8.70
C VAL A 31 8.23 0.34 -10.22
N MET A 32 7.08 0.46 -10.90
CA MET A 32 7.04 0.67 -12.35
C MET A 32 7.77 1.95 -12.77
N VAL A 33 7.59 3.05 -12.02
CA VAL A 33 8.29 4.32 -12.30
C VAL A 33 9.79 4.16 -12.12
N ILE A 34 10.24 3.54 -11.02
CA ILE A 34 11.67 3.33 -10.75
C ILE A 34 12.30 2.48 -11.86
N VAL A 35 11.67 1.37 -12.23
CA VAL A 35 12.16 0.50 -13.31
C VAL A 35 12.21 1.27 -14.64
N GLY A 36 11.16 2.04 -14.96
CA GLY A 36 11.14 2.88 -16.16
C GLY A 36 12.27 3.92 -16.18
N LEU A 37 12.54 4.57 -15.05
CA LEU A 37 13.65 5.51 -14.90
C LEU A 37 15.01 4.83 -15.04
N LEU A 38 15.20 3.63 -14.50
CA LEU A 38 16.45 2.87 -14.66
C LEU A 38 16.68 2.48 -16.11
N ILE A 39 15.64 2.03 -16.82
CA ILE A 39 15.72 1.73 -18.26
C ILE A 39 16.06 2.99 -19.06
N LEU A 40 15.38 4.12 -18.77
CA LEU A 40 15.67 5.40 -19.42
C LEU A 40 17.12 5.82 -19.16
N LEU A 41 17.58 5.73 -17.91
CA LEU A 41 18.95 6.08 -17.52
C LEU A 41 19.97 5.27 -18.33
N TYR A 42 19.74 3.97 -18.49
CA TYR A 42 20.58 3.09 -19.30
C TYR A 42 20.57 3.49 -20.78
N ILE A 43 19.39 3.75 -21.36
CA ILE A 43 19.28 4.15 -22.77
C ILE A 43 20.01 5.48 -23.04
N VAL A 44 19.92 6.43 -22.11
CA VAL A 44 20.50 7.77 -22.27
C VAL A 44 22.01 7.78 -21.99
N ASN A 45 22.49 7.04 -20.98
CA ASN A 45 23.89 7.11 -20.56
C ASN A 45 24.77 5.94 -21.03
N GLY A 46 24.20 4.78 -21.35
CA GLY A 46 24.94 3.55 -21.65
C GLY A 46 25.58 2.93 -20.41
#